data_AF-A0A6A8AE59-F1
#
_entry.id   AF-A0A6A8AE59-F1
#
_cell.length_a   1.000
_cell.length_b   1.000
_cell.length_c   1.000
_cell.angle_alpha   90.00
_cell.angle_beta   90.00
_cell.angle_gamma   90.00
#
_symmetry.space_group_name_H-M   'P 1'
#
loop_
_entity.id
_entity.type
_entity.pdbx_description
1 polymer ?
#
loop_
_entity_poly.entity_id
_entity_poly.type
_entity_poly.pdbx_seq_one_letter_code
_entity_poly.pdbx_strand_id
1 'polypeptide(L)'
;MTVEYRVKSVERFIVTRHEDTGGTGSTQQKGPDYPSFEQAYEVATALARDERERLGLEPGDMGVLFPASSVSESRGEISERQLETYRTSGDDAAYRASVPEA
;
A
#
# COMPACT_ATOMS: atom_id res chain seq x y z
N MET A 1 8.63 37.61 15.70
CA MET A 1 8.93 36.22 15.28
C MET A 1 7.65 35.65 14.69
N THR A 2 7.68 35.23 13.44
CA THR A 2 6.50 34.77 12.70
C THR A 2 6.68 33.30 12.35
N VAL A 3 5.70 32.48 12.71
CA VAL A 3 5.68 31.04 12.42
C VAL A 3 4.62 30.82 11.34
N GLU A 4 5.00 30.22 10.23
CA GLU A 4 4.10 29.90 9.12
C GLU A 4 3.89 28.38 9.05
N TYR A 5 2.63 27.96 8.97
CA TYR A 5 2.24 26.56 8.79
C TYR A 5 1.74 26.36 7.36
N ARG A 6 2.23 25.33 6.67
CA ARG A 6 1.78 24.95 5.32
C ARG A 6 1.39 23.49 5.27
N VAL A 7 0.27 23.20 4.62
CA VAL A 7 -0.19 21.83 4.34
C VAL A 7 0.17 21.48 2.89
N LYS A 8 0.74 20.30 2.69
CA LYS A 8 1.03 19.74 1.35
C LYS A 8 0.53 18.30 1.28
N SER A 9 -0.03 17.92 0.14
CA SER A 9 -0.31 16.52 -0.14
C SER A 9 1.01 15.75 -0.31
N VAL A 10 1.05 14.53 0.24
CA VAL A 10 2.15 13.60 0.07
C VAL A 10 1.59 12.26 -0.37
N GLU A 11 2.21 11.67 -1.38
CA GLU A 11 1.94 10.31 -1.81
C GLU A 11 3.03 9.40 -1.27
N ARG A 12 2.63 8.23 -0.76
CA ARG A 12 3.53 7.24 -0.17
C ARG A 12 3.13 5.86 -0.63
N PHE A 13 4.13 5.04 -0.91
CA PHE A 13 3.98 3.66 -1.36
C PHE A 13 4.53 2.73 -0.29
N ILE A 14 3.82 1.64 -0.01
CA ILE A 14 4.25 0.61 0.92
C ILE A 14 4.45 -0.70 0.18
N VAL A 15 5.49 -1.44 0.56
CA VAL A 15 5.71 -2.79 0.06
C VAL A 15 5.14 -3.77 1.08
N THR A 16 4.26 -4.65 0.63
CA THR A 16 3.66 -5.68 1.48
C THR A 16 3.98 -7.06 0.95
N ARG A 17 4.17 -8.01 1.87
CA ARG A 17 4.33 -9.43 1.59
C ARG A 17 3.11 -10.15 2.13
N HIS A 18 2.39 -10.82 1.24
CA HIS A 18 1.27 -11.68 1.60
C HIS A 18 1.72 -13.13 1.50
N GLU A 19 1.41 -13.92 2.53
CA GLU A 19 1.61 -15.37 2.55
C GLU A 19 0.27 -16.02 2.86
N ASP A 20 -0.09 -17.04 2.08
CA ASP A 20 -1.24 -17.90 2.36
C ASP A 20 -0.78 -19.34 2.53
N THR A 21 -1.19 -19.97 3.63
CA THR A 21 -0.89 -21.37 3.96
C THR A 21 -2.13 -22.27 3.90
N GLY A 22 -3.18 -21.85 3.17
CA GLY A 22 -4.37 -22.66 2.87
C GLY A 22 -5.45 -22.64 3.96
N GLY A 23 -5.26 -21.83 5.00
CA GLY A 23 -6.22 -21.66 6.10
C GLY A 23 -5.97 -20.43 6.98
N THR A 24 -4.79 -19.80 6.85
CA THR A 24 -4.47 -18.52 7.47
C THR A 24 -3.52 -17.76 6.56
N GLY A 25 -3.90 -16.51 6.24
CA GLY A 25 -3.06 -15.57 5.52
C GLY A 25 -2.36 -14.62 6.49
N SER A 26 -1.11 -14.26 6.20
CA SER A 26 -0.39 -13.18 6.90
C SER A 26 -0.01 -12.10 5.91
N THR A 27 -0.21 -10.84 6.28
CA THR A 27 0.26 -9.68 5.51
C THR A 27 1.23 -8.90 6.37
N GLN A 28 2.44 -8.68 5.86
CA GLN A 28 3.48 -7.91 6.56
C GLN A 28 3.99 -6.79 5.66
N GLN A 29 4.08 -5.57 6.21
CA GLN A 29 4.83 -4.50 5.57
C GLN A 29 6.32 -4.82 5.60
N LYS A 30 6.99 -4.63 4.47
CA LYS A 30 8.44 -4.80 4.34
C LYS A 30 9.07 -3.44 4.06
N GLY A 31 9.92 -2.99 4.97
CA GLY A 31 10.63 -1.72 4.85
C GLY A 31 9.80 -0.48 5.23
N PRO A 32 10.39 0.71 5.07
CA PRO A 32 9.74 1.99 5.32
C PRO A 32 8.72 2.34 4.22
N ASP A 33 8.02 3.45 4.41
CA ASP A 33 7.20 4.06 3.35
C ASP A 33 8.12 4.71 2.30
N TYR A 34 7.82 4.46 1.03
CA TYR A 34 8.59 4.98 -0.10
C TYR A 34 7.92 6.23 -0.69
N PRO A 35 8.70 7.26 -1.06
CA PRO A 35 8.17 8.48 -1.65
C PRO A 35 7.87 8.36 -3.16
N SER A 36 8.25 7.27 -3.81
CA SER A 36 8.08 7.03 -5.24
C SER A 36 7.68 5.58 -5.52
N PHE A 37 6.80 5.38 -6.51
CA PHE A 37 6.40 4.06 -6.98
C PHE A 37 7.57 3.27 -7.54
N GLU A 38 8.46 3.90 -8.32
CA GLU A 38 9.63 3.24 -8.92
C GLU A 38 10.53 2.64 -7.84
N GLN A 39 10.79 3.39 -6.76
CA GLN A 39 11.56 2.89 -5.62
C GLN A 39 10.88 1.71 -4.94
N ALA A 40 9.57 1.83 -4.68
CA ALA A 40 8.81 0.73 -4.07
C ALA A 40 8.80 -0.51 -4.96
N TYR A 41 8.67 -0.34 -6.27
CA TYR A 41 8.66 -1.41 -7.27
C TYR A 41 10.02 -2.11 -7.37
N GLU A 42 11.12 -1.35 -7.40
CA GLU A 42 12.48 -1.90 -7.39
C GLU A 42 12.75 -2.74 -6.14
N VAL A 43 12.39 -2.20 -4.96
CA VAL A 43 12.53 -2.93 -3.69
C VAL A 43 11.66 -4.19 -3.69
N ALA A 44 10.39 -4.08 -4.06
CA ALA A 44 9.47 -5.22 -4.09
C ALA A 44 9.98 -6.31 -5.06
N THR A 45 10.50 -5.91 -6.22
CA THR A 45 11.10 -6.83 -7.19
C THR A 45 12.34 -7.51 -6.63
N ALA A 46 13.21 -6.77 -5.92
CA ALA A 46 14.39 -7.33 -5.28
C ALA A 46 14.02 -8.36 -4.19
N LEU A 47 13.04 -8.04 -3.34
CA LEU A 47 12.54 -8.94 -2.31
C LEU A 47 11.89 -10.20 -2.90
N ALA A 48 11.14 -10.08 -4.00
CA ALA A 48 10.57 -11.23 -4.69
C ALA A 48 11.65 -12.14 -5.29
N ARG A 49 12.75 -11.57 -5.81
CA ARG A 49 13.89 -12.37 -6.31
C ARG A 49 14.59 -13.11 -5.18
N ASP A 50 14.90 -12.42 -4.08
CA ASP A 50 15.52 -13.01 -2.90
C ASP A 50 14.67 -14.15 -2.32
N GLU A 51 13.36 -13.95 -2.23
CA GLU A 51 12.44 -14.97 -1.75
C GLU A 51 12.37 -16.18 -2.67
N ARG A 52 12.35 -15.96 -3.99
CA ARG A 52 12.37 -17.04 -4.98
C ARG A 52 13.66 -17.86 -4.88
N GLU A 53 14.80 -17.20 -4.72
CA GLU A 53 16.10 -17.85 -4.50
C GLU A 53 16.13 -18.63 -3.18
N ARG A 54 15.61 -18.04 -2.10
CA ARG A 54 15.50 -18.66 -0.77
C ARG A 54 14.65 -19.93 -0.79
N LEU A 55 13.59 -19.94 -1.60
CA LEU A 55 12.69 -21.08 -1.77
C LEU A 55 13.19 -22.10 -2.80
N GLY A 56 14.25 -21.78 -3.55
CA GLY A 56 14.81 -22.66 -4.59
C GLY A 56 13.88 -22.87 -5.79
N LEU A 57 12.98 -21.92 -6.05
CA LEU A 57 12.00 -22.01 -7.14
C LEU A 57 12.63 -21.62 -8.48
N GLU A 58 12.27 -22.34 -9.54
CA GLU A 58 12.76 -22.04 -10.88
C GLU A 58 12.18 -20.71 -11.43
N PRO A 59 12.89 -20.04 -12.34
CA PRO A 59 12.35 -18.87 -13.03
C PRO A 59 11.06 -19.23 -13.79
N GLY A 60 9.94 -18.61 -13.41
CA GLY A 60 8.63 -18.85 -14.01
C GLY A 60 7.70 -19.71 -13.16
N ASP A 61 8.18 -20.25 -12.03
CA ASP A 61 7.31 -20.83 -11.02
C ASP A 61 6.38 -19.76 -10.41
N MET A 62 5.11 -20.11 -10.23
CA MET A 62 4.07 -19.23 -9.69
C MET A 62 4.11 -19.13 -8.16
N GLY A 63 5.08 -19.79 -7.50
CA GLY A 63 5.26 -19.73 -6.05
C GLY A 63 5.64 -18.36 -5.48
N VAL A 64 6.17 -17.45 -6.31
CA VAL A 64 6.41 -16.05 -5.92
C VAL A 64 5.85 -15.11 -6.99
N LEU A 65 4.92 -14.25 -6.56
CA LEU A 65 4.34 -13.23 -7.41
C LEU A 65 5.19 -11.95 -7.37
N PHE A 66 5.47 -11.41 -8.54
CA PHE A 66 6.18 -10.15 -8.70
C PHE A 66 5.19 -8.98 -8.66
N PRO A 67 5.63 -7.78 -8.21
CA PRO A 67 4.79 -6.59 -8.25
C PRO A 67 4.40 -6.26 -9.69
N ALA A 68 3.22 -5.65 -9.87
CA ALA A 68 2.76 -5.18 -11.17
C ALA A 68 3.60 -4.01 -11.68
N SER A 69 3.81 -3.93 -12.99
CA SER A 69 4.73 -2.99 -13.62
C SER A 69 4.31 -1.51 -13.54
N SER A 70 3.07 -1.22 -13.12
CA SER A 70 2.59 0.13 -12.92
C SER A 70 1.63 0.26 -11.74
N VAL A 71 1.44 1.50 -11.25
CA VAL A 71 0.42 1.83 -10.23
C VAL A 71 -0.97 1.45 -10.72
N SER A 72 -1.26 1.70 -12.01
CA SER A 72 -2.56 1.42 -12.62
C SER A 72 -2.87 -0.07 -12.64
N GLU A 73 -1.87 -0.91 -12.93
CA GLU A 73 -2.00 -2.37 -12.93
C GLU A 73 -2.04 -2.94 -11.51
N SER A 74 -1.25 -2.39 -10.58
CA SER A 74 -1.32 -2.79 -9.16
C SER A 74 -2.63 -2.34 -8.49
N ARG A 75 -3.29 -1.30 -9.03
CA ARG A 75 -4.67 -0.91 -8.68
C ARG A 75 -5.75 -1.74 -9.40
N GLY A 76 -5.36 -2.65 -10.30
CA GLY A 76 -6.27 -3.49 -11.07
C GLY A 76 -7.27 -4.22 -10.16
N GLU A 77 -8.56 -3.94 -10.38
CA GLU A 77 -9.74 -4.50 -9.71
C GLU A 77 -10.07 -4.04 -8.28
N ILE A 78 -9.64 -2.85 -7.85
CA ILE A 78 -10.43 -2.14 -6.84
C ILE A 78 -11.60 -1.48 -7.58
N SER A 79 -12.69 -2.23 -7.77
CA SER A 79 -13.97 -1.68 -8.24
C SER A 79 -14.26 -0.40 -7.46
N GLU A 80 -14.71 0.66 -8.13
CA GLU A 80 -14.98 1.99 -7.53
C GLU A 80 -15.76 1.92 -6.20
N ARG A 81 -16.53 0.84 -5.97
CA ARG A 81 -17.20 0.52 -4.71
C ARG A 81 -16.29 0.32 -3.48
N GLN A 82 -15.05 -0.17 -3.61
CA GLN A 82 -14.17 -0.40 -2.46
C GLN A 82 -13.49 0.89 -1.97
N LEU A 83 -13.24 1.84 -2.87
CA LEU A 83 -12.74 3.18 -2.50
C LEU A 83 -13.83 4.03 -1.79
N GLU A 84 -15.11 3.76 -2.04
CA GLU A 84 -16.20 4.34 -1.24
C GLU A 84 -16.18 3.87 0.22
N THR A 85 -15.75 2.63 0.48
CA THR A 85 -15.72 2.10 1.86
C THR A 85 -14.67 2.80 2.72
N TYR A 86 -13.56 3.26 2.13
CA TYR A 86 -12.53 4.04 2.85
C TYR A 86 -12.83 5.54 2.94
N ARG A 87 -13.72 6.08 2.10
CA ARG A 87 -14.17 7.48 2.19
C ARG A 87 -15.47 7.68 2.95
N THR A 88 -16.19 6.62 3.34
CA THR A 88 -17.44 6.74 4.09
C THR A 88 -17.51 5.73 5.25
N SER A 89 -16.71 5.95 6.28
CA SER A 89 -16.93 5.35 7.61
C SER A 89 -16.35 6.22 8.74
N GLY A 90 -16.01 7.47 8.44
CA GLY A 90 -15.48 8.45 9.38
C GLY A 90 -16.31 9.71 9.35
N ASP A 91 -17.52 9.62 9.90
CA ASP A 91 -18.00 10.63 10.85
C ASP A 91 -17.87 12.12 10.46
N ASP A 92 -18.47 12.53 9.34
CA ASP A 92 -18.65 13.96 9.03
C ASP A 92 -19.74 14.61 9.93
N ALA A 93 -20.50 13.78 10.67
CA ALA A 93 -21.55 14.24 11.58
C ALA A 93 -21.01 14.69 12.96
N ALA A 94 -19.99 14.04 13.52
CA ALA A 94 -19.44 14.44 14.83
C ALA A 94 -18.58 15.70 14.76
N TYR A 95 -17.84 15.93 13.67
CA TYR A 95 -16.96 17.12 13.58
C TYR A 95 -17.77 18.42 13.53
N ARG A 96 -18.90 18.43 12.83
CA ARG A 96 -19.77 19.62 12.72
C ARG A 96 -20.52 19.96 14.01
N ALA A 97 -20.74 18.98 14.89
CA ALA A 97 -21.36 19.17 16.20
C ALA A 97 -20.37 19.67 17.29
N SER A 98 -19.07 19.64 17.00
CA SER A 98 -18.00 19.94 17.97
C SER A 98 -17.45 21.36 17.88
N VAL A 99 -17.90 22.16 16.90
CA VAL A 99 -17.45 23.54 16.73
C VAL A 99 -18.52 24.46 17.34
N PRO A 100 -18.30 25.07 18.51
CA PRO A 100 -19.15 26.17 18.93
C PRO A 100 -18.98 27.32 17.94
N GLU A 101 -20.08 27.77 17.32
CA GLU A 101 -20.11 29.06 16.63
C GLU A 101 -19.65 30.13 17.63
N ALA A 102 -18.58 30.84 17.27
CA ALA A 102 -18.05 31.99 18.00
C ALA A 102 -18.45 33.27 17.28
#